data_AF-X1UF39-F1
#
_entry.id   AF-X1UF39-F1
#
_cell.length_a   1.000
_cell.length_b   1.000
_cell.length_c   1.000
_cell.angle_alpha   90.00
_cell.angle_beta   90.00
_cell.angle_gamma   90.00
#
_symmetry.space_group_name_H-M   'P 1'
#
loop_
_entity.id
_entity.type
_entity.pdbx_description
1 polymer ?
#
loop_
_entity_poly.entity_id
_entity_poly.type
_entity_poly.pdbx_seq_one_letter_code
_entity_poly.pdbx_strand_id
1 'polypeptide(L)'
;KAGATIIGQKPVVVPGLKDFESDSAELATIADRMWAAMDGDKKQINYYGKGRVVDGLTVTEVLSADDIDKDFKYSKTADLDYIHRSFEDGDAYFIRNASEDNFSGDCRFRVSGKYPEIWDPSTGNQSMVKNYSDKDGVISIQLDLAPAASAFVVFTDKKRSLKACTDFGSGMDEEESIDGAWKVTFPDGWGAPSEAIFNELNSWTDSEVDGIKYFSGTASYHKTISIKEKTISENSIIAIDLGEIRDVAEVYINGTSAGILWKNPIG
;
A
#
# COMPACT_ATOMS: atom_id res chain seq x y z
N LYS A 1 20.07 11.65 -30.71
CA LYS A 1 21.33 11.22 -31.36
C LYS A 1 22.15 10.22 -30.54
N ALA A 2 22.36 10.43 -29.24
CA ALA A 2 23.25 9.57 -28.43
C ALA A 2 22.66 8.21 -28.01
N GLY A 3 21.34 7.98 -28.17
CA GLY A 3 20.72 6.68 -27.86
C GLY A 3 19.30 6.75 -27.27
N ALA A 4 18.87 7.92 -26.78
CA ALA A 4 17.57 8.06 -26.13
C ALA A 4 16.38 7.78 -27.06
N THR A 5 15.31 7.25 -26.47
CA THR A 5 13.96 7.14 -27.05
C THR A 5 13.11 8.32 -26.58
N ILE A 6 12.45 9.01 -27.51
CA ILE A 6 11.50 10.09 -27.22
C ILE A 6 10.13 9.61 -27.66
N ILE A 7 9.13 9.73 -26.79
CA ILE A 7 7.74 9.35 -27.09
C ILE A 7 6.90 10.62 -26.97
N GLY A 8 6.26 11.05 -28.05
CA GLY A 8 5.41 12.21 -28.06
C GLY A 8 5.23 12.86 -29.43
N GLN A 9 4.22 13.71 -29.49
CA GLN A 9 3.89 14.48 -30.69
C GLN A 9 5.00 15.48 -31.01
N LYS A 10 5.10 15.79 -32.30
CA LYS A 10 6.03 16.81 -32.80
C LYS A 10 5.75 18.17 -32.13
N PRO A 11 6.72 18.78 -31.45
CA PRO A 11 6.54 20.11 -30.88
C PRO A 11 6.49 21.16 -32.01
N VAL A 12 5.67 22.20 -31.83
CA VAL A 12 5.41 23.22 -32.86
C VAL A 12 6.01 24.58 -32.50
N VAL A 13 6.03 24.94 -31.21
CA VAL A 13 6.49 26.25 -30.71
C VAL A 13 7.14 26.11 -29.34
N VAL A 14 8.00 27.07 -28.97
CA VAL A 14 8.52 27.17 -27.61
C VAL A 14 7.55 27.92 -26.69
N PRO A 15 7.41 27.52 -25.41
CA PRO A 15 6.66 28.29 -24.43
C PRO A 15 7.51 29.47 -23.92
N GLY A 16 7.26 30.68 -24.41
CA GLY A 16 7.96 31.90 -23.93
C GLY A 16 7.83 33.09 -24.88
N LEU A 17 7.91 34.31 -24.34
CA LEU A 17 7.87 35.57 -25.11
C LEU A 17 9.26 36.07 -25.53
N LYS A 18 10.29 35.69 -24.77
CA LYS A 18 11.67 36.08 -25.07
C LYS A 18 12.18 35.24 -26.23
N ASP A 19 12.74 35.89 -27.25
CA ASP A 19 13.36 35.26 -28.43
C ASP A 19 12.42 34.25 -29.16
N PHE A 20 11.10 34.42 -29.02
CA PHE A 20 10.06 33.47 -29.48
C PHE A 20 10.21 33.07 -30.95
N GLU A 21 10.44 34.04 -31.83
CA GLU A 21 10.53 33.78 -33.27
C GLU A 21 11.76 32.96 -33.63
N SER A 22 12.93 33.32 -33.09
CA SER A 22 14.19 32.59 -33.36
C SER A 22 14.15 31.19 -32.75
N ASP A 23 13.69 31.07 -31.52
CA ASP A 23 13.67 29.80 -30.79
C ASP A 23 12.63 28.83 -31.38
N SER A 24 11.47 29.35 -31.82
CA SER A 24 10.48 28.55 -32.53
C SER A 24 10.98 28.08 -33.90
N ALA A 25 11.75 28.92 -34.62
CA ALA A 25 12.35 28.53 -35.90
C ALA A 25 13.44 27.46 -35.72
N GLU A 26 14.27 27.57 -34.68
CA GLU A 26 15.27 26.55 -34.34
C GLU A 26 14.60 25.24 -33.92
N LEU A 27 13.58 25.31 -33.05
CA LEU A 27 12.77 24.16 -32.65
C LEU A 27 12.16 23.48 -33.87
N ALA A 28 11.53 24.23 -34.78
CA ALA A 28 10.94 23.69 -36.00
C ALA A 28 11.99 22.93 -36.83
N THR A 29 13.19 23.51 -37.01
CA THR A 29 14.28 22.87 -37.74
C THR A 29 14.76 21.56 -37.09
N ILE A 30 14.76 21.48 -35.75
CA ILE A 30 15.12 20.26 -35.02
C ILE A 30 13.99 19.23 -35.09
N ALA A 31 12.76 19.66 -34.84
CA ALA A 31 11.56 18.83 -34.85
C ALA A 31 11.29 18.25 -36.24
N ASP A 32 11.44 19.04 -37.31
CA ASP A 32 11.33 18.57 -38.69
C ASP A 32 12.30 17.43 -38.97
N ARG A 33 13.55 17.51 -38.52
CA ARG A 33 14.54 16.44 -38.72
C ARG A 33 14.23 15.20 -37.89
N MET A 34 13.75 15.39 -36.66
CA MET A 34 13.49 14.30 -35.73
C MET A 34 12.19 13.55 -36.03
N TRP A 35 11.17 14.24 -36.57
CA TRP A 35 9.88 13.67 -37.00
C TRP A 35 9.75 13.47 -38.52
N ALA A 36 10.81 13.74 -39.31
CA ALA A 36 10.80 13.79 -40.80
C ALA A 36 10.15 12.59 -41.50
N ALA A 37 10.24 11.40 -40.90
CA ALA A 37 9.80 10.16 -41.51
C ALA A 37 8.53 9.59 -40.87
N MET A 38 7.80 10.37 -40.07
CA MET A 38 6.55 9.95 -39.43
C MET A 38 5.34 10.46 -40.20
N ASP A 39 4.33 9.60 -40.34
CA ASP A 39 3.08 9.86 -41.09
C ASP A 39 1.84 9.57 -40.23
N GLY A 40 1.94 9.70 -38.90
CA GLY A 40 0.85 9.48 -37.93
C GLY A 40 0.34 8.02 -37.85
N ASP A 41 -0.28 7.54 -38.92
CA ASP A 41 -1.01 6.27 -39.00
C ASP A 41 -0.17 5.12 -39.62
N LYS A 42 0.81 5.44 -40.48
CA LYS A 42 1.59 4.42 -41.22
C LYS A 42 3.01 4.23 -40.72
N LYS A 43 3.56 5.23 -40.06
CA LYS A 43 4.93 5.21 -39.55
C LYS A 43 5.02 6.00 -38.27
N GLN A 44 4.92 5.27 -37.17
CA GLN A 44 4.92 5.79 -35.80
C GLN A 44 6.33 5.93 -35.21
N ILE A 45 7.37 5.41 -35.89
CA ILE A 45 8.75 5.40 -35.37
C ILE A 45 9.70 5.99 -36.42
N ASN A 46 10.54 6.92 -36.00
CA ASN A 46 11.68 7.41 -36.76
C ASN A 46 12.99 7.24 -35.97
N TYR A 47 14.01 6.63 -36.59
CA TYR A 47 15.32 6.49 -35.98
C TYR A 47 16.18 7.73 -36.24
N TYR A 48 16.86 8.22 -35.20
CA TYR A 48 17.66 9.45 -35.27
C TYR A 48 19.00 9.32 -34.53
N GLY A 49 20.06 9.07 -35.28
CA GLY A 49 21.35 8.66 -34.74
C GLY A 49 21.25 7.26 -34.14
N LYS A 50 21.66 7.10 -32.87
CA LYS A 50 21.53 5.84 -32.12
C LYS A 50 20.19 5.68 -31.37
N GLY A 51 19.32 6.70 -31.42
CA GLY A 51 18.04 6.70 -30.71
C GLY A 51 16.84 6.68 -31.65
N ARG A 52 15.63 6.86 -31.11
CA ARG A 52 14.40 6.91 -31.90
C ARG A 52 13.39 7.92 -31.33
N VAL A 53 12.50 8.37 -32.19
CA VAL A 53 11.33 9.17 -31.83
C VAL A 53 10.10 8.35 -32.19
N VAL A 54 9.13 8.31 -31.29
CA VAL A 54 7.88 7.57 -31.42
C VAL A 54 6.71 8.53 -31.25
N ASP A 55 5.76 8.48 -32.17
CA ASP A 55 4.51 9.25 -32.13
C ASP A 55 3.33 8.31 -32.41
N GLY A 56 2.21 8.50 -31.70
CA GLY A 56 1.01 7.66 -31.84
C GLY A 56 1.02 6.31 -31.11
N LEU A 57 2.06 5.99 -30.33
CA LEU A 57 2.09 4.84 -29.42
C LEU A 57 2.16 5.27 -27.96
N THR A 58 1.54 4.49 -27.08
CA THR A 58 1.64 4.66 -25.63
C THR A 58 3.02 4.23 -25.11
N VAL A 59 3.45 4.78 -23.97
CA VAL A 59 4.70 4.37 -23.31
C VAL A 59 4.73 2.86 -23.07
N THR A 60 3.61 2.25 -22.68
CA THR A 60 3.50 0.81 -22.43
C THR A 60 3.74 -0.02 -23.69
N GLU A 61 3.19 0.37 -24.84
CA GLU A 61 3.41 -0.33 -26.11
C GLU A 61 4.87 -0.24 -26.54
N VAL A 62 5.48 0.94 -26.41
CA VAL A 62 6.88 1.17 -26.78
C VAL A 62 7.84 0.36 -25.91
N LEU A 63 7.61 0.31 -24.59
CA LEU A 63 8.40 -0.50 -23.66
C LEU A 63 8.22 -2.00 -23.94
N SER A 64 6.98 -2.44 -24.19
CA SER A 64 6.70 -3.85 -24.49
C SER A 64 7.37 -4.30 -25.79
N ALA A 65 7.41 -3.44 -26.82
CA ALA A 65 8.12 -3.71 -28.07
C ALA A 65 9.65 -3.77 -27.92
N ASP A 66 10.18 -3.23 -26.81
CA ASP A 66 11.60 -3.30 -26.45
C ASP A 66 11.91 -4.45 -25.46
N ASP A 67 10.96 -5.37 -25.26
CA ASP A 67 11.03 -6.44 -24.25
C ASP A 67 11.25 -5.90 -22.81
N ILE A 68 10.85 -4.65 -22.56
CA ILE A 68 10.89 -4.02 -21.24
C ILE A 68 9.54 -4.24 -20.58
N ASP A 69 9.49 -5.25 -19.72
CA ASP A 69 8.29 -5.55 -18.96
C ASP A 69 8.03 -4.53 -17.84
N LYS A 70 6.79 -4.51 -17.32
CA LYS A 70 6.38 -3.64 -16.20
C LYS A 70 7.27 -3.89 -14.98
N ASP A 71 7.63 -2.81 -14.29
CA ASP A 71 8.48 -2.85 -13.10
C ASP A 71 7.79 -3.55 -11.91
N PHE A 72 6.48 -3.37 -11.81
CA PHE A 72 5.61 -4.03 -10.84
C PHE A 72 4.36 -4.56 -11.53
N LYS A 73 3.95 -5.78 -11.18
CA LYS A 73 2.70 -6.41 -11.61
C LYS A 73 2.03 -7.08 -10.43
N TYR A 74 0.71 -7.19 -10.48
CA TYR A 74 -0.06 -7.88 -9.46
C TYR A 74 -1.30 -8.54 -10.05
N SER A 75 -1.86 -9.53 -9.37
CA SER A 75 -3.17 -10.10 -9.71
C SER A 75 -4.27 -9.08 -9.44
N LYS A 76 -5.06 -8.71 -10.45
CA LYS A 76 -6.10 -7.67 -10.30
C LYS A 76 -7.32 -8.13 -9.49
N THR A 77 -7.18 -8.16 -8.17
CA THR A 77 -8.28 -8.34 -7.20
C THR A 77 -8.71 -7.02 -6.57
N ALA A 78 -7.83 -6.02 -6.55
CA ALA A 78 -8.06 -4.64 -6.13
C ALA A 78 -7.12 -3.69 -6.91
N ASP A 79 -7.31 -2.37 -6.80
CA ASP A 79 -6.44 -1.39 -7.47
C ASP A 79 -5.26 -1.02 -6.59
N LEU A 80 -4.05 -1.36 -7.04
CA LEU A 80 -2.80 -1.04 -6.36
C LEU A 80 -2.03 0.05 -7.10
N ASP A 81 -1.54 1.03 -6.34
CA ASP A 81 -0.56 2.01 -6.79
C ASP A 81 0.80 1.73 -6.14
N TYR A 82 1.88 2.15 -6.81
CA TYR A 82 3.21 2.02 -6.25
C TYR A 82 4.17 3.17 -6.61
N ILE A 83 5.18 3.32 -5.77
CA ILE A 83 6.43 4.00 -6.12
C ILE A 83 7.59 3.04 -5.87
N HIS A 84 8.65 3.15 -6.68
CA HIS A 84 9.85 2.35 -6.57
C HIS A 84 11.08 3.25 -6.35
N ARG A 85 11.92 2.88 -5.39
CA ARG A 85 13.23 3.49 -5.14
C ARG A 85 14.31 2.43 -5.07
N SER A 86 15.40 2.64 -5.81
CA SER A 86 16.62 1.84 -5.73
C SER A 86 17.70 2.58 -4.93
N PHE A 87 18.53 1.83 -4.23
CA PHE A 87 19.68 2.31 -3.44
C PHE A 87 20.84 1.32 -3.54
N GLU A 88 21.99 1.63 -2.92
CA GLU A 88 23.23 0.85 -3.10
C GLU A 88 23.08 -0.62 -2.68
N ASP A 89 22.33 -0.89 -1.62
CA ASP A 89 22.19 -2.22 -1.00
C ASP A 89 20.79 -2.84 -1.16
N GLY A 90 19.95 -2.31 -2.05
CA GLY A 90 18.57 -2.76 -2.16
C GLY A 90 17.63 -1.93 -3.02
N ASP A 91 16.37 -2.34 -2.97
CA ASP A 91 15.24 -1.69 -3.62
C ASP A 91 14.07 -1.63 -2.63
N ALA A 92 13.23 -0.60 -2.75
CA ALA A 92 12.02 -0.47 -1.95
C ALA A 92 10.85 -0.04 -2.83
N TYR A 93 9.76 -0.79 -2.72
CA TYR A 93 8.47 -0.50 -3.32
C TYR A 93 7.52 -0.08 -2.21
N PHE A 94 6.96 1.12 -2.30
CA PHE A 94 5.81 1.48 -1.47
C PHE A 94 4.56 1.16 -2.28
N ILE A 95 3.71 0.28 -1.75
CA ILE A 95 2.51 -0.21 -2.40
C ILE A 95 1.32 0.21 -1.55
N ARG A 96 0.31 0.80 -2.17
CA ARG A 96 -0.97 1.11 -1.52
C ARG A 96 -2.12 0.43 -2.22
N ASN A 97 -3.05 -0.08 -1.45
CA ASN A 97 -4.38 -0.43 -1.92
C ASN A 97 -5.20 0.86 -2.01
N ALA A 98 -5.50 1.31 -3.23
CA ALA A 98 -6.27 2.52 -3.49
C ALA A 98 -7.78 2.26 -3.55
N SER A 99 -8.20 1.01 -3.32
CA SER A 99 -9.60 0.59 -3.35
C SER A 99 -10.18 0.42 -1.95
N GLU A 100 -11.52 0.28 -1.92
CA GLU A 100 -12.30 -0.05 -0.71
C GLU A 100 -12.43 -1.57 -0.49
N ASP A 101 -11.79 -2.38 -1.34
CA ASP A 101 -11.82 -3.84 -1.29
C ASP A 101 -10.52 -4.39 -0.69
N ASN A 102 -10.57 -5.57 -0.08
CA ASN A 102 -9.36 -6.28 0.33
C ASN A 102 -8.56 -6.72 -0.90
N PHE A 103 -7.27 -6.44 -0.91
CA PHE A 103 -6.33 -7.05 -1.83
C PHE A 103 -5.72 -8.30 -1.19
N SER A 104 -5.80 -9.42 -1.90
CA SER A 104 -5.01 -10.61 -1.61
C SER A 104 -4.53 -11.15 -2.95
N GLY A 105 -3.22 -11.31 -3.11
CA GLY A 105 -2.69 -11.94 -4.31
C GLY A 105 -1.21 -11.74 -4.62
N ASP A 106 -0.84 -12.31 -5.77
CA ASP A 106 0.54 -12.41 -6.25
C ASP A 106 1.03 -11.03 -6.73
N CYS A 107 2.12 -10.57 -6.12
CA CYS A 107 2.81 -9.33 -6.43
C CYS A 107 4.20 -9.65 -7.00
N ARG A 108 4.50 -9.14 -8.19
CA ARG A 108 5.72 -9.42 -8.96
C ARG A 108 6.54 -8.16 -9.16
N PHE A 109 7.81 -8.24 -8.84
CA PHE A 109 8.75 -7.13 -8.80
C PHE A 109 9.91 -7.45 -9.73
N ARG A 110 10.30 -6.50 -10.59
CA ARG A 110 11.45 -6.64 -11.49
C ARG A 110 12.77 -6.43 -10.73
N VAL A 111 12.99 -7.32 -9.76
CA VAL A 111 14.14 -7.43 -8.86
C VAL A 111 14.53 -8.90 -8.81
N SER A 112 15.81 -9.22 -8.67
CA SER A 112 16.30 -10.60 -8.59
C SER A 112 17.50 -10.72 -7.67
N GLY A 113 17.71 -11.90 -7.08
CA GLY A 113 18.86 -12.21 -6.25
C GLY A 113 18.88 -11.53 -4.88
N LYS A 114 17.73 -11.01 -4.43
CA LYS A 114 17.58 -10.27 -3.17
C LYS A 114 16.63 -10.98 -2.20
N TYR A 115 16.65 -10.53 -0.95
CA TYR A 115 15.80 -11.04 0.12
C TYR A 115 14.64 -10.07 0.37
N PRO A 116 13.38 -10.48 0.08
CA PRO A 116 12.21 -9.65 0.30
C PRO A 116 11.81 -9.58 1.77
N GLU A 117 11.36 -8.40 2.16
CA GLU A 117 10.81 -8.07 3.46
C GLU A 117 9.58 -7.17 3.30
N ILE A 118 8.65 -7.29 4.24
CA ILE A 118 7.46 -6.43 4.32
C ILE A 118 7.63 -5.56 5.56
N TRP A 119 7.55 -4.24 5.36
CA TRP A 119 7.58 -3.27 6.44
C TRP A 119 6.25 -2.54 6.51
N ASP A 120 5.65 -2.52 7.70
CA ASP A 120 4.44 -1.78 7.97
C ASP A 120 4.79 -0.33 8.36
N PRO A 121 4.45 0.66 7.52
CA PRO A 121 4.78 2.06 7.79
C PRO A 121 4.04 2.63 9.01
N SER A 122 2.94 2.00 9.45
CA SER A 122 2.12 2.49 10.57
C SER A 122 2.64 2.03 11.93
N THR A 123 3.30 0.87 11.98
CA THR A 123 3.82 0.27 13.22
C THR A 123 5.35 0.28 13.29
N GLY A 124 6.01 0.42 12.15
CA GLY A 124 7.47 0.25 12.03
C GLY A 124 7.93 -1.21 12.07
N ASN A 125 6.99 -2.16 12.11
CA ASN A 125 7.30 -3.59 12.12
C ASN A 125 7.94 -4.01 10.79
N GLN A 126 8.94 -4.88 10.88
CA GLN A 126 9.68 -5.41 9.74
C GLN A 126 9.67 -6.94 9.79
N SER A 127 9.29 -7.54 8.68
CA SER A 127 9.07 -8.98 8.59
C SER A 127 9.75 -9.55 7.35
N MET A 128 10.47 -10.66 7.49
CA MET A 128 11.00 -11.37 6.31
C MET A 128 9.89 -12.16 5.61
N VAL A 129 9.96 -12.22 4.28
CA VAL A 129 9.06 -13.07 3.48
C VAL A 129 9.71 -14.45 3.33
N LYS A 130 9.10 -15.48 3.92
CA LYS A 130 9.61 -16.87 3.88
C LYS A 130 9.40 -17.53 2.53
N ASN A 131 8.21 -17.35 1.95
CA ASN A 131 7.76 -18.03 0.75
C ASN A 131 7.68 -17.01 -0.38
N TYR A 132 8.70 -16.99 -1.23
CA TYR A 132 8.74 -16.18 -2.44
C TYR A 132 9.38 -16.98 -3.57
N SER A 133 9.15 -16.55 -4.80
CA SER A 133 9.88 -17.08 -5.96
C SER A 133 10.81 -16.01 -6.52
N ASP A 134 11.95 -16.44 -7.04
CA ASP A 134 12.93 -15.58 -7.73
C ASP A 134 13.30 -16.30 -9.04
N LYS A 135 12.72 -15.85 -10.15
CA LYS A 135 12.86 -16.47 -11.48
C LYS A 135 12.85 -15.40 -12.55
N ASP A 136 13.66 -15.58 -13.59
CA ASP A 136 13.65 -14.75 -14.79
C ASP A 136 13.77 -13.24 -14.53
N GLY A 137 14.57 -12.85 -13.53
CA GLY A 137 14.74 -11.43 -13.16
C GLY A 137 13.61 -10.85 -12.32
N VAL A 138 12.70 -11.69 -11.82
CA VAL A 138 11.49 -11.29 -11.11
C VAL A 138 11.35 -12.03 -9.77
N ILE A 139 11.15 -11.27 -8.70
CA ILE A 139 10.72 -11.80 -7.41
C ILE A 139 9.21 -11.69 -7.31
N SER A 140 8.54 -12.78 -6.94
CA SER A 140 7.09 -12.81 -6.68
C SER A 140 6.79 -13.20 -5.24
N ILE A 141 5.93 -12.43 -4.58
CA ILE A 141 5.46 -12.64 -3.20
C ILE A 141 3.93 -12.61 -3.16
N GLN A 142 3.34 -13.32 -2.20
CA GLN A 142 1.95 -13.06 -1.81
C GLN A 142 1.91 -11.86 -0.87
N LEU A 143 0.92 -10.98 -1.07
CA LEU A 143 0.71 -9.82 -0.24
C LEU A 143 -0.78 -9.63 0.02
N ASP A 144 -1.12 -9.32 1.27
CA ASP A 144 -2.46 -8.96 1.69
C ASP A 144 -2.49 -7.50 2.13
N LEU A 145 -3.43 -6.72 1.61
CA LEU A 145 -3.63 -5.33 1.98
C LEU A 145 -5.13 -5.08 2.17
N ALA A 146 -5.50 -4.72 3.40
CA ALA A 146 -6.84 -4.20 3.70
C ALA A 146 -7.18 -2.95 2.84
N PRO A 147 -8.46 -2.56 2.76
CA PRO A 147 -8.88 -1.30 2.14
C PRO A 147 -8.04 -0.13 2.65
N ALA A 148 -7.61 0.73 1.73
CA ALA A 148 -6.73 1.89 2.01
C ALA A 148 -5.40 1.58 2.72
N ALA A 149 -5.01 0.31 2.90
CA ALA A 149 -3.75 -0.06 3.54
C ALA A 149 -2.55 0.11 2.59
N SER A 150 -1.36 0.19 3.18
CA SER A 150 -0.12 0.32 2.43
C SER A 150 1.03 -0.39 3.12
N ALA A 151 1.96 -0.95 2.35
CA ALA A 151 3.17 -1.58 2.85
C ALA A 151 4.39 -1.13 2.05
N PHE A 152 5.56 -1.24 2.68
CA PHE A 152 6.82 -1.26 1.95
C PHE A 152 7.23 -2.70 1.69
N VAL A 153 7.53 -3.04 0.44
CA VAL A 153 8.22 -4.27 0.06
C VAL A 153 9.67 -3.91 -0.22
N VAL A 154 10.56 -4.34 0.68
CA VAL A 154 11.98 -4.00 0.66
C VAL A 154 12.78 -5.22 0.26
N PHE A 155 13.69 -5.06 -0.70
CA PHE A 155 14.57 -6.11 -1.19
C PHE A 155 16.00 -5.79 -0.78
N THR A 156 16.61 -6.63 0.05
CA THR A 156 17.98 -6.41 0.53
C THR A 156 18.96 -7.43 -0.06
N ASP A 157 20.22 -7.02 -0.21
CA ASP A 157 21.28 -7.93 -0.68
C ASP A 157 21.70 -8.95 0.40
N LYS A 158 21.30 -8.72 1.65
CA LYS A 158 21.64 -9.56 2.80
C LYS A 158 20.38 -10.01 3.53
N LYS A 159 20.29 -11.32 3.74
CA LYS A 159 19.23 -11.91 4.56
C LYS A 159 19.39 -11.45 6.01
N ARG A 160 18.42 -10.68 6.51
CA ARG A 160 18.35 -10.27 7.91
C ARG A 160 17.58 -11.28 8.75
N SER A 161 17.91 -11.34 10.04
CA SER A 161 17.19 -12.17 11.01
C SER A 161 15.99 -11.41 11.55
N LEU A 162 14.94 -11.31 10.74
CA LEU A 162 13.65 -10.73 11.14
C LEU A 162 12.66 -11.83 11.49
N LYS A 163 11.61 -11.48 12.25
CA LYS A 163 10.45 -12.36 12.38
C LYS A 163 9.85 -12.56 10.99
N ALA A 164 9.30 -13.74 10.74
CA ALA A 164 8.55 -13.94 9.51
C ALA A 164 7.29 -13.07 9.54
N CYS A 165 6.82 -12.66 8.36
CA CYS A 165 5.46 -12.15 8.24
C CYS A 165 4.55 -13.29 8.69
N THR A 166 4.03 -13.19 9.90
CA THR A 166 2.98 -14.08 10.38
C THR A 166 1.73 -13.49 9.80
N ASP A 167 1.25 -14.14 8.74
CA ASP A 167 -0.10 -14.01 8.25
C ASP A 167 -1.02 -14.09 9.48
N PHE A 168 -1.57 -12.95 9.92
CA PHE A 168 -2.45 -12.96 11.08
C PHE A 168 -3.76 -13.73 10.79
N GLY A 169 -4.00 -14.12 9.53
CA GLY A 169 -5.16 -14.90 9.11
C GLY A 169 -4.92 -16.40 8.90
N SER A 170 -3.71 -16.85 8.52
CA SER A 170 -3.46 -18.29 8.26
C SER A 170 -2.70 -18.98 9.41
N GLY A 171 -3.46 -19.39 10.42
CA GLY A 171 -2.97 -20.29 11.48
C GLY A 171 -3.37 -19.92 12.91
N MET A 172 -4.36 -19.04 13.09
CA MET A 172 -5.04 -18.96 14.39
C MET A 172 -5.88 -20.22 14.57
N ASP A 173 -5.42 -21.13 15.42
CA ASP A 173 -6.09 -22.42 15.65
C ASP A 173 -7.41 -22.27 16.44
N GLU A 174 -7.57 -21.17 17.20
CA GLU A 174 -8.75 -20.92 18.04
C GLU A 174 -9.09 -19.41 18.10
N GLU A 175 -10.28 -19.02 17.65
CA GLU A 175 -10.88 -17.71 17.87
C GLU A 175 -11.94 -17.80 18.99
N GLU A 176 -11.90 -16.89 19.96
CA GLU A 176 -12.89 -16.79 21.04
C GLU A 176 -13.48 -15.37 21.06
N SER A 177 -14.79 -15.25 20.78
CA SER A 177 -15.51 -13.98 20.81
C SER A 177 -15.57 -13.39 22.22
N ILE A 178 -15.33 -12.08 22.35
CA ILE A 178 -15.41 -11.36 23.62
C ILE A 178 -16.85 -10.87 23.88
N ASP A 179 -17.77 -11.82 24.04
CA ASP A 179 -19.21 -11.58 24.09
C ASP A 179 -19.74 -11.16 25.48
N GLY A 180 -20.90 -10.51 25.50
CA GLY A 180 -21.60 -10.08 26.70
C GLY A 180 -21.23 -8.68 27.19
N ALA A 181 -21.72 -8.33 28.37
CA ALA A 181 -21.77 -6.96 28.82
C ALA A 181 -20.41 -6.26 28.95
N TRP A 182 -20.34 -5.04 28.45
CA TRP A 182 -19.23 -4.11 28.60
C TRP A 182 -19.64 -2.95 29.50
N LYS A 183 -18.73 -2.55 30.39
CA LYS A 183 -18.88 -1.32 31.15
C LYS A 183 -18.25 -0.18 30.37
N VAL A 184 -19.03 0.85 30.05
CA VAL A 184 -18.58 2.01 29.27
C VAL A 184 -18.64 3.24 30.15
N THR A 185 -17.56 4.02 30.18
CA THR A 185 -17.51 5.30 30.90
C THR A 185 -17.33 6.46 29.92
N PHE A 186 -17.97 7.58 30.22
CA PHE A 186 -17.93 8.79 29.42
C PHE A 186 -17.45 9.97 30.28
N PRO A 187 -16.75 10.95 29.70
CA PRO A 187 -16.33 12.15 30.41
C PRO A 187 -17.54 13.01 30.82
N ASP A 188 -17.44 13.60 32.01
CA ASP A 188 -18.47 14.50 32.54
C ASP A 188 -18.66 15.74 31.66
N GLY A 189 -19.90 16.25 31.63
CA GLY A 189 -20.24 17.53 31.00
C GLY A 189 -20.59 17.48 29.51
N TRP A 190 -20.65 16.29 28.91
CA TRP A 190 -20.93 16.10 27.48
C TRP A 190 -22.31 15.47 27.18
N GLY A 191 -23.22 15.46 28.16
CA GLY A 191 -24.59 14.96 28.02
C GLY A 191 -24.75 13.45 28.18
N ALA A 192 -23.71 12.66 27.88
CA ALA A 192 -23.66 11.24 28.20
C ALA A 192 -23.65 10.98 29.73
N PRO A 193 -24.19 9.84 30.21
CA PRO A 193 -24.03 9.44 31.60
C PRO A 193 -22.57 9.13 31.89
N SER A 194 -22.12 9.31 33.14
CA SER A 194 -20.75 8.97 33.54
C SER A 194 -20.41 7.49 33.31
N GLU A 195 -21.43 6.62 33.32
CA GLU A 195 -21.31 5.18 33.14
C GLU A 195 -22.56 4.60 32.47
N ALA A 196 -22.37 3.59 31.60
CA ALA A 196 -23.42 2.78 31.01
C ALA A 196 -22.97 1.32 30.87
N ILE A 197 -23.93 0.39 30.84
CA ILE A 197 -23.68 -1.03 30.56
C ILE A 197 -24.21 -1.35 29.17
N PHE A 198 -23.32 -1.83 28.31
CA PHE A 198 -23.64 -2.24 26.94
C PHE A 198 -23.70 -3.76 26.93
N ASN A 199 -24.90 -4.34 26.95
CA ASN A 199 -25.07 -5.80 26.95
C ASN A 199 -24.54 -6.44 25.66
N GLU A 200 -24.61 -5.68 24.56
CA GLU A 200 -24.06 -5.98 23.24
C GLU A 200 -23.33 -4.74 22.74
N LEU A 201 -22.27 -4.93 21.96
CA LEU A 201 -21.56 -3.82 21.32
C LEU A 201 -22.35 -3.35 20.09
N ASN A 202 -22.78 -2.09 20.10
CA ASN A 202 -23.55 -1.46 19.03
C ASN A 202 -23.09 -0.01 18.77
N SER A 203 -23.49 0.54 17.62
CA SER A 203 -23.23 1.94 17.30
C SER A 203 -23.88 2.86 18.32
N TRP A 204 -23.15 3.87 18.80
CA TRP A 204 -23.70 4.88 19.70
C TRP A 204 -24.91 5.58 19.09
N THR A 205 -24.92 5.81 17.77
CA THR A 205 -26.02 6.47 17.04
C THR A 205 -27.36 5.76 17.16
N ASP A 206 -27.34 4.49 17.55
CA ASP A 206 -28.54 3.66 17.70
C ASP A 206 -28.97 3.55 19.17
N SER A 207 -28.28 4.23 20.10
CA SER A 207 -28.63 4.25 21.51
C SER A 207 -29.97 4.94 21.77
N GLU A 208 -30.77 4.39 22.69
CA GLU A 208 -31.99 5.03 23.20
C GLU A 208 -31.69 6.17 24.19
N VAL A 209 -30.44 6.30 24.64
CA VAL A 209 -29.99 7.37 25.55
C VAL A 209 -29.43 8.51 24.70
N ASP A 210 -30.16 9.62 24.60
CA ASP A 210 -29.78 10.79 23.78
C ASP A 210 -28.34 11.26 24.04
N GLY A 211 -27.93 11.27 25.31
CA GLY A 211 -26.57 11.66 25.70
C GLY A 211 -25.47 10.79 25.10
N ILE A 212 -25.73 9.48 24.90
CA ILE A 212 -24.81 8.54 24.24
C ILE A 212 -24.97 8.66 22.72
N LYS A 213 -26.21 8.77 22.24
CA LYS A 213 -26.55 8.86 20.80
C LYS A 213 -25.84 10.01 20.08
N TYR A 214 -25.74 11.15 20.76
CA TYR A 214 -25.12 12.36 20.23
C TYR A 214 -23.73 12.62 20.83
N PHE A 215 -23.16 11.66 21.56
CA PHE A 215 -21.85 11.83 22.18
C PHE A 215 -20.76 12.00 21.10
N SER A 216 -19.81 12.89 21.37
CA SER A 216 -18.62 13.08 20.56
C SER A 216 -17.43 13.32 21.49
N GLY A 217 -16.47 12.42 21.47
CA GLY A 217 -15.33 12.42 22.37
C GLY A 217 -14.81 11.01 22.61
N THR A 218 -14.08 10.83 23.69
CA THR A 218 -13.52 9.53 24.08
C THR A 218 -14.42 8.85 25.10
N ALA A 219 -14.79 7.59 24.83
CA ALA A 219 -15.41 6.70 25.82
C ALA A 219 -14.43 5.58 26.17
N SER A 220 -14.47 5.08 27.40
CA SER A 220 -13.60 3.97 27.84
C SER A 220 -14.42 2.71 28.09
N TYR A 221 -14.09 1.66 27.35
CA TYR A 221 -14.69 0.33 27.46
C TYR A 221 -13.88 -0.54 28.41
N HIS A 222 -14.56 -1.18 29.36
CA HIS A 222 -13.95 -2.02 30.38
C HIS A 222 -14.60 -3.39 30.41
N LYS A 223 -13.76 -4.42 30.37
CA LYS A 223 -14.17 -5.81 30.54
C LYS A 223 -13.03 -6.64 31.09
N THR A 224 -13.40 -7.65 31.89
CA THR A 224 -12.48 -8.68 32.34
C THR A 224 -12.74 -9.94 31.53
N ILE A 225 -11.70 -10.43 30.86
CA ILE A 225 -11.72 -11.70 30.13
C ILE A 225 -10.84 -12.71 30.85
N SER A 226 -11.23 -13.99 30.80
CA SER A 226 -10.48 -15.08 31.42
C SER A 226 -9.91 -15.96 30.31
N ILE A 227 -8.59 -15.92 30.13
CA ILE A 227 -7.90 -16.76 29.15
C ILE A 227 -7.51 -18.07 29.85
N LYS A 228 -7.85 -19.21 29.24
CA LYS A 228 -7.47 -20.52 29.79
C LYS A 228 -5.96 -20.67 29.76
N GLU A 229 -5.37 -21.12 30.87
CA GLU A 229 -3.92 -21.26 31.02
C GLU A 229 -3.29 -22.18 29.96
N LYS A 230 -4.03 -23.18 29.49
CA LYS A 230 -3.59 -24.08 28.40
C LYS A 230 -3.37 -23.37 27.06
N THR A 231 -3.98 -22.20 26.85
CA THR A 231 -3.86 -21.40 25.62
C THR A 231 -2.56 -20.58 25.60
N ILE A 232 -1.94 -20.38 26.77
CA ILE A 232 -0.74 -19.55 26.92
C ILE A 232 0.49 -20.46 27.07
N SER A 233 1.25 -20.59 25.98
CA SER A 233 2.58 -21.22 25.97
C SER A 233 3.67 -20.15 25.82
N GLU A 234 4.94 -20.48 26.10
CA GLU A 234 6.08 -19.55 25.98
C GLU A 234 6.21 -18.91 24.59
N ASN A 235 5.64 -19.52 23.55
CA ASN A 235 5.68 -19.01 22.17
C ASN A 235 4.29 -18.63 21.62
N SER A 236 3.25 -18.60 22.44
CA SER A 236 1.91 -18.19 22.00
C SER A 236 1.89 -16.68 21.72
N ILE A 237 1.41 -16.30 20.54
CA ILE A 237 1.01 -14.92 20.25
C ILE A 237 -0.51 -14.86 20.42
N ILE A 238 -0.97 -14.00 21.31
CA ILE A 238 -2.40 -13.70 21.49
C ILE A 238 -2.64 -12.35 20.84
N ALA A 239 -3.49 -12.31 19.82
CA ALA A 239 -3.97 -11.07 19.24
C ALA A 239 -5.39 -10.78 19.72
N ILE A 240 -5.72 -9.50 19.84
CA ILE A 240 -7.10 -9.05 20.06
C ILE A 240 -7.53 -8.40 18.75
N ASP A 241 -8.50 -9.03 18.09
CA ASP A 241 -9.22 -8.38 17.02
C ASP A 241 -10.34 -7.53 17.62
N LEU A 242 -10.36 -6.24 17.26
CA LEU A 242 -11.36 -5.28 17.71
C LEU A 242 -12.56 -5.20 16.75
N GLY A 243 -12.50 -5.91 15.63
CA GLY A 243 -13.50 -5.84 14.57
C GLY A 243 -13.56 -4.44 13.95
N GLU A 244 -14.77 -3.95 13.72
CA GLU A 244 -14.98 -2.61 13.16
C GLU A 244 -14.89 -1.54 14.25
N ILE A 245 -13.98 -0.57 14.05
CA ILE A 245 -13.82 0.61 14.92
C ILE A 245 -14.17 1.86 14.14
N ARG A 246 -14.86 2.79 14.82
CA ARG A 246 -15.12 4.15 14.34
C ARG A 246 -14.76 5.15 15.45
N ASP A 247 -13.59 5.78 15.48
CA ASP A 247 -12.55 5.86 14.43
C ASP A 247 -11.14 5.42 14.89
N VAL A 248 -10.84 5.51 16.19
CA VAL A 248 -9.54 5.15 16.78
C VAL A 248 -9.75 4.53 18.16
N ALA A 249 -9.00 3.48 18.49
CA ALA A 249 -8.99 2.88 19.81
C ALA A 249 -7.56 2.72 20.34
N GLU A 250 -7.34 3.00 21.62
CA GLU A 250 -6.14 2.55 22.33
C GLU A 250 -6.50 1.40 23.26
N VAL A 251 -5.72 0.32 23.20
CA VAL A 251 -5.98 -0.89 23.99
C VAL A 251 -5.03 -0.94 25.16
N TYR A 252 -5.56 -1.26 26.34
CA TYR A 252 -4.79 -1.53 27.54
C TYR A 252 -5.11 -2.93 28.07
N ILE A 253 -4.09 -3.76 28.25
CA ILE A 253 -4.20 -5.10 28.83
C ILE A 253 -3.56 -5.06 30.21
N ASN A 254 -4.35 -5.30 31.26
CA ASN A 254 -3.88 -5.25 32.65
C ASN A 254 -3.10 -3.97 32.99
N GLY A 255 -3.55 -2.83 32.46
CA GLY A 255 -2.95 -1.51 32.66
C GLY A 255 -1.73 -1.19 31.78
N THR A 256 -1.28 -2.12 30.93
CA THR A 256 -0.18 -1.88 29.98
C THR A 256 -0.75 -1.59 28.60
N SER A 257 -0.29 -0.52 27.94
CA SER A 257 -0.72 -0.20 26.56
C SER A 257 -0.28 -1.31 25.61
N ALA A 258 -1.23 -1.83 24.84
CA ALA A 258 -1.03 -2.80 23.77
C ALA A 258 -0.99 -2.13 22.38
N GLY A 259 -1.14 -0.81 22.32
CA GLY A 259 -1.05 -0.02 21.10
C GLY A 259 -2.35 0.72 20.74
N ILE A 260 -2.25 1.52 19.69
CA ILE A 260 -3.34 2.32 19.14
C ILE A 260 -3.72 1.75 17.78
N LEU A 261 -4.99 1.38 17.62
CA LEU A 261 -5.59 0.98 16.35
C LEU A 261 -6.38 2.15 15.77
N TRP A 262 -5.91 2.66 14.64
CA TRP A 262 -6.55 3.75 13.88
C TRP A 262 -6.82 3.36 12.42
N LYS A 263 -6.43 2.14 12.04
CA LYS A 263 -6.69 1.51 10.74
C LYS A 263 -6.65 -0.01 10.89
N ASN A 264 -7.17 -0.73 9.90
CA ASN A 264 -7.04 -2.17 9.85
C ASN A 264 -5.55 -2.60 9.76
N PRO A 265 -5.17 -3.71 10.43
CA PRO A 265 -3.82 -4.25 10.33
C PRO A 265 -3.51 -4.73 8.91
N ILE A 266 -2.22 -4.79 8.59
CA ILE A 266 -1.75 -5.43 7.35
C ILE A 266 -1.63 -6.92 7.67
N GLY A 267 -2.25 -7.76 6.83
CA GLY A 267 -2.20 -9.22 6.92
C GLY A 267 -0.84 -9.77 6.51
#